data_AF-A0A0M9ZKJ7-F1
#
_entry.id   AF-A0A0M9ZKJ7-F1
#
_cell.length_a   1.000
_cell.length_b   1.000
_cell.length_c   1.000
_cell.angle_alpha   90.00
_cell.angle_beta   90.00
_cell.angle_gamma   90.00
#
_symmetry.space_group_name_H-M   'P 1'
#
loop_
_entity.id
_entity.type
_entity.pdbx_description
1 polymer ?
#
loop_
_entity_poly.entity_id
_entity_poly.type
_entity_poly.pdbx_seq_one_letter_code
_entity_poly.pdbx_strand_id
1 'polypeptide(L)'
;MESILRAAGKLLNTELSGPVDLGGSSRSTVLRCETAGGGTVIVKFPAFAETMRLLLREVAGGWDVARLPGYPAFETRGTSGPFRTPDDVTTVD
;
A
#
# COMPACT_ATOMS: atom_id res chain seq x y z
N MET A 1 -12.62 13.08 4.03
CA MET A 1 -13.64 12.35 4.80
C MET A 1 -15.03 12.69 4.30
N GLU A 2 -15.45 13.96 4.37
CA GLU A 2 -16.76 14.46 3.90
C GLU A 2 -17.18 13.99 2.49
N SER A 3 -16.26 13.98 1.51
CA SER A 3 -16.62 13.53 0.15
C SER A 3 -16.96 12.03 0.09
N ILE A 4 -16.33 11.20 0.93
CA ILE A 4 -16.59 9.76 1.01
C ILE A 4 -17.95 9.52 1.65
N LEU A 5 -18.25 10.23 2.75
CA LEU A 5 -19.54 10.13 3.42
C LEU A 5 -20.68 10.58 2.50
N ARG A 6 -20.49 11.68 1.77
CA ARG A 6 -21.45 12.14 0.76
C ARG A 6 -21.67 11.13 -0.36
N ALA A 7 -20.59 10.54 -0.89
CA ALA A 7 -20.68 9.53 -1.95
C ALA A 7 -21.39 8.26 -1.44
N ALA A 8 -21.02 7.77 -0.26
CA ALA A 8 -21.67 6.62 0.37
C ALA A 8 -23.15 6.89 0.68
N GLY A 9 -23.48 8.06 1.20
CA GLY A 9 -24.87 8.47 1.45
C GLY A 9 -25.70 8.54 0.17
N LYS A 10 -25.12 9.05 -0.93
CA LYS A 10 -25.77 9.04 -2.24
C LYS A 10 -26.06 7.62 -2.74
N LEU A 11 -25.11 6.68 -2.56
CA LEU A 11 -25.31 5.28 -2.95
C LEU A 11 -26.40 4.59 -2.13
N LEU A 12 -26.52 4.93 -0.86
CA LEU A 12 -27.52 4.37 0.06
C LEU A 12 -28.84 5.15 0.06
N ASN A 13 -28.93 6.23 -0.71
CA ASN A 13 -30.06 7.17 -0.71
C ASN A 13 -30.45 7.65 0.70
N THR A 14 -29.47 7.94 1.54
CA THR A 14 -29.68 8.46 2.91
C THR A 14 -28.51 9.34 3.34
N GLU A 15 -28.76 10.28 4.24
CA GLU A 15 -27.68 11.06 4.83
C GLU A 15 -26.92 10.24 5.87
N LEU A 16 -25.60 10.40 5.87
CA LEU A 16 -24.69 9.77 6.82
C LEU A 16 -24.04 10.83 7.70
N SER A 17 -24.02 10.58 9.00
CA SER A 17 -23.46 11.49 10.01
C SER A 17 -22.68 10.73 11.09
N GLY A 18 -22.07 11.47 12.03
CA GLY A 18 -21.38 10.89 13.19
C GLY A 18 -20.31 9.85 12.84
N PRO A 19 -19.37 10.13 11.91
CA PRO A 19 -18.36 9.16 11.54
C PRO A 19 -17.44 8.85 12.73
N VAL A 20 -17.36 7.58 13.11
CA VAL A 20 -16.41 7.07 14.09
C VAL A 20 -15.43 6.17 13.37
N ASP A 21 -14.14 6.50 13.45
CA ASP A 21 -13.08 5.66 12.94
C ASP A 21 -12.98 4.38 13.76
N LEU A 22 -13.21 3.25 13.11
CA LEU A 22 -13.05 1.91 13.71
C LEU A 22 -11.66 1.33 13.42
N GLY A 23 -10.80 2.11 12.76
CA GLY A 23 -9.50 1.68 12.27
C GLY A 23 -9.59 1.01 10.91
N GLY A 24 -8.62 0.16 10.62
CA GLY A 24 -8.52 -0.46 9.32
C GLY A 24 -7.24 -1.26 9.13
N SER A 25 -6.80 -1.34 7.88
CA SER A 25 -5.56 -2.00 7.49
C SER A 25 -4.75 -1.09 6.56
N SER A 26 -3.56 -1.54 6.17
CA SER A 26 -2.76 -0.87 5.14
C SER A 26 -3.49 -0.71 3.79
N ARG A 27 -4.60 -1.42 3.58
CA ARG A 27 -5.40 -1.41 2.34
C ARG A 27 -6.75 -0.72 2.49
N SER A 28 -7.21 -0.42 3.70
CA SER A 28 -8.57 0.09 3.90
C SER A 28 -8.74 0.88 5.19
N THR A 29 -9.63 1.85 5.17
CA THR A 29 -10.18 2.53 6.35
C THR A 29 -11.64 2.10 6.54
N VAL A 30 -12.07 1.96 7.80
CA VAL A 30 -13.43 1.53 8.17
C VAL A 30 -14.03 2.52 9.16
N LEU A 31 -15.23 3.00 8.84
CA LEU A 31 -15.97 3.93 9.69
C LEU A 31 -17.33 3.34 10.07
N ARG A 32 -17.77 3.65 11.28
CA ARG A 32 -19.19 3.56 11.66
C ARG A 32 -19.83 4.93 11.41
N CYS A 33 -20.97 4.96 10.75
CA CYS A 33 -21.77 6.18 10.57
C CYS A 33 -23.21 5.94 11.00
N GLU A 34 -23.87 6.99 11.44
CA GLU A 34 -25.30 7.03 11.69
C GLU A 34 -26.05 7.40 10.41
N THR A 35 -27.25 6.86 10.24
CA THR A 35 -28.15 7.18 9.13
C THR A 35 -29.27 8.09 9.62
N ALA A 36 -29.83 8.91 8.73
CA ALA A 36 -30.98 9.76 9.08
C ALA A 36 -32.19 8.99 9.64
N GLY A 37 -32.33 7.70 9.29
CA GLY A 37 -33.36 6.81 9.82
C GLY A 37 -33.09 6.24 11.21
N GLY A 38 -32.03 6.67 11.90
CA GLY A 38 -31.65 6.18 13.25
C GLY A 38 -30.90 4.84 13.23
N GLY A 39 -30.66 4.26 12.06
CA GLY A 39 -29.81 3.08 11.87
C GLY A 39 -28.32 3.42 11.83
N THR A 40 -27.48 2.38 11.79
CA THR A 40 -26.02 2.50 11.67
C THR A 40 -25.52 1.78 10.42
N VAL A 41 -24.48 2.30 9.78
CA VAL A 41 -23.83 1.67 8.61
C VAL A 41 -22.31 1.64 8.78
N ILE A 42 -21.67 0.64 8.18
CA ILE A 42 -20.22 0.53 8.07
C ILE A 42 -19.78 0.98 6.69
N VAL A 43 -18.95 2.02 6.63
CA VAL A 43 -18.36 2.53 5.39
C VAL A 43 -16.90 2.08 5.33
N LYS A 44 -16.58 1.22 4.35
CA LYS A 44 -15.22 0.76 4.07
C LYS A 44 -14.76 1.30 2.73
N PHE A 45 -13.58 1.89 2.70
CA PHE A 45 -12.97 2.41 1.47
C PHE A 45 -11.47 2.12 1.47
N PRO A 46 -10.81 2.09 0.29
CA PRO A 46 -9.38 1.88 0.20
C PRO A 46 -8.61 2.95 0.98
N ALA A 47 -7.54 2.53 1.67
CA ALA A 47 -6.63 3.47 2.30
C ALA A 47 -5.97 4.33 1.21
N PHE A 48 -5.57 5.56 1.54
CA PHE A 48 -5.01 6.49 0.56
C PHE A 48 -3.86 5.88 -0.27
N ALA A 49 -2.93 5.19 0.38
CA ALA A 49 -1.82 4.51 -0.31
C ALA A 49 -2.31 3.43 -1.30
N GLU A 50 -3.38 2.71 -0.95
CA GLU A 50 -3.97 1.72 -1.84
C GLU A 50 -4.70 2.38 -3.01
N THR A 51 -5.43 3.48 -2.77
CA THR A 51 -6.01 4.30 -3.83
C THR A 51 -4.93 4.76 -4.81
N MET A 52 -3.80 5.29 -4.30
CA MET A 52 -2.70 5.72 -5.15
C MET A 52 -2.09 4.56 -5.95
N ARG A 53 -1.92 3.38 -5.35
CA ARG A 53 -1.44 2.19 -6.08
C ARG A 53 -2.41 1.76 -7.18
N LEU A 54 -3.72 1.79 -6.93
CA LEU A 54 -4.72 1.43 -7.93
C LEU A 54 -4.70 2.42 -9.09
N LEU A 55 -4.68 3.72 -8.80
CA LEU A 55 -4.58 4.77 -9.83
C LEU A 55 -3.28 4.66 -10.63
N LEU A 56 -2.14 4.46 -9.95
CA LEU A 56 -0.85 4.29 -10.62
C LEU A 56 -0.83 3.04 -11.48
N ARG A 57 -1.42 1.92 -11.03
CA ARG A 57 -1.51 0.70 -11.86
C ARG A 57 -2.34 0.91 -13.11
N GLU A 58 -3.48 1.59 -12.99
CA GLU A 58 -4.34 1.91 -14.12
C GLU A 58 -3.62 2.80 -15.14
N VAL A 59 -2.99 3.88 -14.67
CA VAL A 59 -2.30 4.84 -15.54
C VAL A 59 -1.00 4.28 -16.11
N ALA A 60 -0.21 3.55 -15.30
CA ALA A 60 1.08 3.03 -15.71
C ALA A 60 1.00 1.76 -16.56
N GLY A 61 -0.18 1.13 -16.67
CA GLY A 61 -0.36 -0.08 -17.49
C GLY A 61 0.05 0.10 -18.96
N GLY A 62 0.02 1.33 -19.47
CA GLY A 62 0.45 1.67 -20.83
C GLY A 62 1.79 2.39 -20.92
N TRP A 63 2.53 2.55 -19.81
CA TRP A 63 3.80 3.26 -19.86
C TRP A 63 4.89 2.36 -20.46
N ASP A 64 5.35 2.71 -21.66
CA ASP A 64 6.52 2.11 -22.28
C ASP A 64 7.80 2.71 -21.65
N VAL A 65 8.15 2.22 -20.46
CA VAL A 65 9.37 2.63 -19.76
C VAL A 65 10.35 1.47 -19.80
N ALA A 66 11.51 1.70 -20.42
CA ALA A 66 12.61 0.76 -20.36
C ALA A 66 12.95 0.44 -18.90
N ARG A 67 13.21 -0.83 -18.61
CA ARG A 67 13.61 -1.25 -17.26
C ARG A 67 14.83 -0.44 -16.84
N LEU A 68 14.73 0.24 -15.69
CA LEU A 68 15.84 1.00 -15.16
C LEU A 68 17.05 0.07 -14.98
N PRO A 69 18.25 0.49 -15.42
CA PRO A 69 19.46 -0.26 -15.12
C PRO A 69 19.62 -0.36 -13.61
N GLY A 70 20.17 -1.49 -13.14
CA GLY A 70 20.48 -1.66 -11.74
C GLY A 70 21.38 -0.52 -11.27
N TYR A 71 20.99 0.17 -10.19
CA TYR A 71 21.78 1.25 -9.65
C TYR A 71 22.95 0.65 -8.84
N PRO A 72 24.21 1.06 -9.07
CA PRO A 72 25.38 0.42 -8.44
C PRO A 72 25.34 0.39 -6.91
N ALA A 73 24.65 1.35 -6.27
CA ALA A 73 24.52 1.39 -4.81
C ALA A 73 23.67 0.24 -4.22
N PHE A 74 22.90 -0.46 -5.05
CA PHE A 74 22.08 -1.62 -4.65
C PHE A 74 22.54 -2.90 -5.32
N GLU A 75 23.80 -2.99 -5.75
CA GLU A 75 24.38 -4.27 -6.17
C GLU A 75 24.09 -5.30 -5.08
N THR A 76 23.21 -6.24 -5.40
CA THR A 76 23.04 -7.47 -4.65
C THR A 76 24.44 -8.05 -4.60
N ARG A 77 25.06 -8.03 -3.41
CA ARG A 77 26.30 -8.79 -3.16
C ARG A 77 26.02 -10.18 -3.73
N GLY A 78 26.60 -10.46 -4.89
CA GLY A 78 26.45 -11.74 -5.54
C GLY A 78 26.77 -12.78 -4.49
N THR A 79 25.87 -13.75 -4.37
CA THR A 79 26.24 -15.15 -4.14
C THR A 79 27.54 -15.27 -3.36
N SER A 80 27.43 -15.29 -2.03
CA SER A 80 28.57 -15.57 -1.15
C SER A 80 29.32 -16.77 -1.71
N GLY A 81 30.49 -16.54 -2.32
CA GLY A 81 31.46 -17.61 -2.51
C GLY A 81 31.71 -18.25 -1.14
N PRO A 82 31.97 -19.57 -1.08
CA PRO A 82 32.20 -20.21 0.21
C PRO A 82 33.31 -19.45 0.92
N PHE A 83 33.02 -19.06 2.16
CA PHE A 83 33.99 -18.52 3.09
C PHE A 83 35.21 -19.45 3.09
N ARG A 84 36.34 -18.99 2.52
CA ARG A 84 37.61 -19.72 2.59
C ARG A 84 38.11 -19.60 4.01
N THR A 85 38.25 -20.74 4.69
CA THR A 85 38.97 -20.84 5.96
C THR A 85 40.46 -20.52 5.72
N PRO A 86 41.14 -19.89 6.70
CA PRO A 86 42.52 -19.44 6.55
C PRO A 86 43.48 -20.62 6.76
N ASP A 87 43.52 -21.54 5.81
CA ASP A 87 44.56 -22.58 5.71
C ASP A 87 45.24 -22.44 4.36
N ASP A 88 46.20 -21.52 4.26
CA ASP A 88 47.34 -21.58 3.33
C ASP A 88 48.23 -20.34 3.57
N VAL A 89 48.93 -20.34 4.71
CA VAL A 89 50.23 -19.63 4.81
C VAL A 89 51.29 -20.71 4.84
N THR A 90 51.68 -21.20 3.66
CA THR A 90 52.97 -21.85 3.49
C THR A 90 54.03 -20.76 3.43
N THR A 91 54.73 -20.57 4.55
CA THR A 91 55.99 -19.83 4.60
C THR A 91 56.98 -20.49 3.65
N VAL A 92 57.47 -19.72 2.68
CA VAL A 92 58.66 -20.04 1.89
C VAL A 92 59.78 -19.12 2.39
N ASP A 93 60.71 -19.71 3.14
CA ASP A 93 62.17 -19.57 3.13
C ASP A 93 62.77 -19.97 4.49
#